data_AF-A0A349HBK5-F1
#
_entry.id   AF-A0A349HBK5-F1
#
_cell.length_a   1.000
_cell.length_b   1.000
_cell.length_c   1.000
_cell.angle_alpha   90.00
_cell.angle_beta   90.00
_cell.angle_gamma   90.00
#
_symmetry.space_group_name_H-M   'P 1'
#
loop_
_entity.id
_entity.type
_entity.pdbx_description
1 polymer ?
#
loop_
_entity_poly.entity_id
_entity_poly.type
_entity_poly.pdbx_seq_one_letter_code
_entity_poly.pdbx_strand_id
1 'polypeptide(L)' 'MIMSTKVSIVLLTTLSLFAVGCSKDPQVAKKEYFDKGNTYFEQKKYPEAIIEYRNAIQQDPQYGEARLKL' A
#
# COMPACT_ATOMS: atom_id res chain seq x y z
N MET A 1 -24.54 40.93 9.75
CA MET A 1 -23.25 40.93 9.02
C MET A 1 -22.14 40.10 9.68
N ILE A 2 -22.33 39.59 10.91
CA ILE A 2 -21.30 38.85 11.68
C ILE A 2 -21.43 37.31 11.54
N MET A 3 -22.63 36.82 11.21
CA MET A 3 -22.95 35.39 11.08
C MET A 3 -22.43 34.78 9.77
N SER A 4 -22.62 35.46 8.63
CA SER A 4 -22.17 35.01 7.30
C SER A 4 -20.64 34.96 7.14
N THR A 5 -19.92 35.83 7.86
CA THR A 5 -18.45 35.85 7.89
C THR A 5 -17.89 34.68 8.70
N LYS A 6 -18.54 34.31 9.81
CA LYS A 6 -18.17 33.11 10.60
C LYS A 6 -18.41 31.82 9.83
N VAL A 7 -19.52 31.73 9.08
CA VAL A 7 -19.81 30.59 8.20
C VAL A 7 -18.74 30.44 7.11
N SER A 8 -18.29 31.55 6.52
CA SER A 8 -17.24 31.55 5.49
C SER A 8 -15.86 31.13 6.06
N ILE A 9 -15.54 31.52 7.30
CA ILE A 9 -14.29 31.14 7.98
C ILE A 9 -14.32 29.66 8.39
N VAL A 10 -15.45 29.16 8.91
CA VAL A 10 -15.62 27.75 9.30
C VAL A 10 -15.53 26.83 8.07
N LEU A 11 -16.09 27.26 6.93
CA LEU A 11 -16.04 26.51 5.66
C LEU A 11 -14.62 26.43 5.06
N LEU A 12 -13.79 27.45 5.25
CA LEU A 12 -12.39 27.44 4.80
C LEU A 12 -11.51 26.52 5.67
N THR A 13 -11.78 26.42 6.97
CA THR A 13 -10.96 25.62 7.89
C THR A 13 -11.22 24.12 7.82
N THR A 14 -12.42 23.69 7.41
CA THR A 14 -12.77 22.27 7.33
C THR A 14 -12.24 21.58 6.06
N LEU A 15 -11.83 22.34 5.05
CA LEU A 15 -11.35 21.80 3.77
C LEU A 15 -9.90 21.27 3.83
N SER A 16 -9.12 21.65 4.85
CA SER A 16 -7.71 21.24 4.98
C SER A 16 -7.49 19.90 5.68
N LEU A 17 -8.53 19.24 6.20
CA LEU A 17 -8.38 17.96 6.94
C LEU A 17 -8.54 16.69 6.10
N PHE A 18 -8.81 16.79 4.80
CA PHE A 18 -9.01 15.60 3.95
C PHE A 18 -7.79 15.15 3.14
N ALA A 19 -6.64 15.82 3.28
CA ALA A 19 -5.46 15.55 2.44
C ALA A 19 -4.41 14.60 3.06
N VAL A 20 -4.72 13.85 4.13
CA VAL A 20 -3.87 12.71 4.54
C VAL A 20 -4.39 11.44 3.87
N GLY A 21 -4.42 11.46 2.54
CA GLY A 21 -4.48 10.24 1.77
C GLY A 21 -3.15 9.53 1.93
N CYS A 22 -3.06 8.59 2.89
CA CYS A 22 -1.96 7.63 2.96
C CYS A 22 -1.93 6.84 1.65
N SER A 23 -1.21 7.38 0.66
CA SER A 23 -0.87 6.73 -0.57
C SER A 23 0.12 5.64 -0.17
N LYS A 24 -0.38 4.43 0.11
CA LYS A 24 0.44 3.23 0.17
C LYS A 24 1.15 3.16 -1.18
N ASP A 25 2.42 3.54 -1.18
CA ASP A 25 3.26 3.47 -2.36
C ASP A 25 3.21 2.01 -2.87
N PRO A 26 2.77 1.76 -4.11
CA PRO A 26 2.69 0.41 -4.66
C PRO A 26 4.06 -0.32 -4.61
N GLN A 27 5.16 0.42 -4.51
CA GLN A 27 6.50 -0.15 -4.30
C GLN A 27 6.70 -0.77 -2.92
N VAL A 28 6.01 -0.28 -1.90
CA VAL A 28 6.05 -0.88 -0.56
C VAL A 28 5.25 -2.19 -0.56
N ALA A 29 4.13 -2.23 -1.28
CA ALA A 29 3.27 -3.41 -1.35
C ALA A 29 3.98 -4.63 -1.97
N LYS A 30 4.71 -4.46 -3.10
CA LYS A 30 5.43 -5.59 -3.73
C LYS A 30 6.50 -6.20 -2.81
N LYS A 31 7.23 -5.35 -2.07
CA LYS A 31 8.30 -5.78 -1.17
C LYS A 31 7.73 -6.56 0.01
N GLU A 32 6.64 -6.06 0.59
CA GLU A 32 5.95 -6.73 1.70
C GLU A 32 5.49 -8.14 1.31
N TYR A 33 4.88 -8.30 0.14
CA TYR A 33 4.48 -9.62 -0.36
C TYR A 33 5.69 -10.55 -0.56
N PHE A 34 6.79 -10.05 -1.11
CA PHE A 34 8.00 -10.86 -1.29
C PHE A 34 8.64 -11.29 0.03
N ASP A 35 8.71 -10.40 1.02
CA ASP A 35 9.26 -10.72 2.34
C ASP A 35 8.38 -11.76 3.08
N LYS A 36 7.04 -11.67 2.94
CA LYS A 36 6.12 -12.72 3.41
C LYS A 36 6.36 -14.04 2.68
N GLY A 37 6.54 -14.02 1.37
CA GLY A 37 6.88 -15.20 0.58
C GLY A 37 8.16 -15.88 1.06
N ASN A 38 9.22 -15.10 1.33
CA ASN A 38 10.47 -15.61 1.90
C ASN A 38 10.23 -16.23 3.29
N THR A 39 9.43 -15.58 4.13
CA THR A 39 9.06 -16.10 5.46
C THR A 39 8.34 -17.45 5.36
N TYR A 40 7.37 -17.59 4.44
CA TYR A 40 6.69 -18.88 4.21
C TYR A 40 7.65 -19.93 3.63
N PHE A 41 8.55 -19.52 2.75
CA PHE A 41 9.56 -20.41 2.17
C PHE A 41 10.49 -20.98 3.25
N GLU A 42 10.98 -20.14 4.17
CA GLU A 42 11.79 -20.56 5.31
C GLU A 42 11.04 -21.52 6.25
N GLN A 43 9.72 -21.32 6.39
CA GLN A 43 8.83 -22.22 7.12
C GLN A 43 8.49 -23.51 6.35
N LYS A 44 9.05 -23.74 5.15
CA LYS A 44 8.74 -24.86 4.24
C LYS A 44 7.28 -24.91 3.77
N LYS A 45 6.57 -23.78 3.89
CA LYS A 45 5.21 -23.56 3.41
C LYS A 45 5.24 -23.05 1.98
N TYR A 46 5.69 -23.92 1.07
CA TYR A 46 5.92 -23.54 -0.32
C TYR A 46 4.65 -23.10 -1.08
N PRO A 47 3.47 -23.73 -0.88
CA PRO A 47 2.24 -23.26 -1.52
C PRO A 47 1.89 -21.81 -1.17
N GLU A 48 2.02 -21.45 0.11
CA GLU A 48 1.78 -20.10 0.62
C GLU A 48 2.85 -19.12 0.12
N ALA A 49 4.12 -19.53 0.08
CA ALA A 49 5.19 -18.72 -0.48
C ALA A 49 4.93 -18.36 -1.96
N ILE A 50 4.48 -19.32 -2.76
CA ILE A 50 4.14 -19.12 -4.17
C ILE A 50 3.00 -18.10 -4.33
N ILE A 51 1.99 -18.14 -3.46
CA ILE A 51 0.89 -17.17 -3.47
C ILE A 51 1.45 -15.77 -3.24
N GLU A 52 2.30 -15.60 -2.22
CA GLU A 52 2.85 -14.27 -1.90
C GLU A 52 3.81 -13.75 -2.97
N TYR A 53 4.64 -14.61 -3.58
CA TYR A 53 5.47 -14.19 -4.72
C TYR A 53 4.62 -13.77 -5.93
N ARG A 54 3.49 -14.44 -6.19
CA ARG A 54 2.54 -14.00 -7.22
C ARG A 54 1.90 -12.67 -6.88
N ASN A 55 1.59 -12.42 -5.61
CA ASN A 55 1.06 -11.12 -5.17
C ASN A 55 2.11 -10.01 -5.40
N ALA A 56 3.38 -10.28 -5.12
CA ALA A 56 4.47 -9.35 -5.37
C ALA A 56 4.59 -8.98 -6.87
N ILE A 57 4.48 -9.97 -7.76
CA ILE A 57 4.50 -9.78 -9.22
C ILE A 57 3.24 -9.05 -9.72
N GLN A 58 2.09 -9.22 -9.08
CA GLN A 58 0.87 -8.48 -9.43
C GLN A 58 0.99 -6.98 -9.10
N GLN A 59 1.73 -6.64 -8.03
CA GLN A 59 1.99 -5.24 -7.69
C GLN A 59 3.03 -4.60 -8.63
N ASP A 60 4.06 -5.36 -8.99
CA ASP A 60 5.06 -4.94 -9.98
C ASP A 60 5.44 -6.12 -10.89
N PRO A 61 4.90 -6.15 -12.12
CA PRO A 61 5.20 -7.20 -13.10
C PRO A 61 6.69 -7.32 -13.46
N GLN A 62 7.49 -6.28 -13.20
CA GLN A 62 8.93 -6.26 -13.44
C GLN A 62 9.75 -6.68 -12.21
N TYR A 63 9.11 -7.10 -11.11
CA TYR A 63 9.81 -7.50 -9.90
C TYR A 63 10.52 -8.85 -10.07
N GLY A 64 11.70 -8.80 -10.68
CA GLY A 64 12.50 -9.96 -11.07
C GLY A 64 12.83 -10.89 -9.90
N GLU A 65 13.08 -10.34 -8.71
CA GLU A 65 13.37 -11.12 -7.51
C GLU A 65 12.25 -12.11 -7.16
N ALA A 66 10.98 -11.66 -7.20
CA ALA A 66 9.84 -12.52 -6.95
C ALA A 66 9.65 -13.58 -8.06
N ARG A 67 9.96 -13.22 -9.31
CA ARG A 67 9.86 -14.13 -10.46
C ARG A 67 10.92 -15.24 -10.44
N LEU A 68 12.09 -15.00 -9.85
CA LEU A 68 13.14 -16.01 -9.66
C LEU A 68 12.80 -17.04 -8.57
N LYS A 69 11.83 -16.73 -7.70
CA LYS A 69 11.43 -17.58 -6.57
C LYS A 69 10.21 -18.46 -6.87
N LEU A 70 9.55 -18.27 -8.02
CA LEU A 70 8.47 -19.12 -8.54
C LEU A 70 9.01 -20.33 -9.28
#